data_AF-A0A4R5QLD9-F1
#
_entry.id   AF-A0A4R5QLD9-F1
#
_cell.length_a   1.000
_cell.length_b   1.000
_cell.length_c   1.000
_cell.angle_alpha   90.00
_cell.angle_beta   90.00
_cell.angle_gamma   90.00
#
_symmetry.space_group_name_H-M   'P 1'
#
loop_
_entity.id
_entity.type
_entity.pdbx_description
1 polymer ?
#
loop_
_entity_poly.entity_id
_entity_poly.type
_entity_poly.pdbx_seq_one_letter_code
_entity_poly.pdbx_strand_id
1 'polypeptide(L)'
;MSNGQADAGHFSLEGFGNVAGLTGAELQTASEAQGVTGWLRPEDGAWGTLDANRHYFVTTNAIGAPSRLWALDFHDVAHPDWGGTCRMLLAGTEGQTMFDTITVTAAGDLVLLEDVGNNPRAGKVWFYDHQSGGLTELAAHDPARFGEAGRPATPPFTQDEESSGVLDATALLPHAAGERVFLPDTQAHYGFAAAGSAERQEIVEGGRLMLMYVAASGDWHL
;
A
#
# COMPACT_ATOMS: atom_id res chain seq x y z
N MET A 1 12.60 14.39 -11.53
CA MET A 1 11.46 14.46 -12.48
C MET A 1 11.20 13.03 -12.94
N SER A 2 9.99 12.49 -12.74
CA SER A 2 9.64 11.15 -13.24
C SER A 2 9.47 11.24 -14.76
N ASN A 3 10.44 10.75 -15.52
CA ASN A 3 10.28 10.63 -16.97
C ASN A 3 9.17 9.62 -17.28
N GLY A 4 8.14 10.06 -17.99
CA GLY A 4 7.36 9.18 -18.87
C GLY A 4 6.26 8.32 -18.24
N GLN A 5 5.71 8.65 -17.07
CA GLN A 5 4.50 7.97 -16.59
C GLN A 5 3.31 8.36 -17.47
N ALA A 6 2.94 7.49 -18.41
CA ALA A 6 1.68 7.59 -19.14
C ALA A 6 0.56 6.93 -18.33
N ASP A 7 -0.65 7.48 -18.40
CA ASP A 7 -1.83 6.93 -17.70
C ASP A 7 -2.17 5.51 -18.17
N ALA A 8 -1.80 5.16 -19.40
CA ALA A 8 -1.80 3.81 -19.92
C ALA A 8 -0.76 3.66 -21.05
N GLY A 9 -0.26 2.44 -21.26
CA GLY A 9 0.65 2.15 -22.36
C GLY A 9 1.12 0.71 -22.40
N HIS A 10 1.96 0.38 -23.39
CA HIS A 10 2.71 -0.86 -23.39
C HIS A 10 3.98 -0.70 -22.56
N PHE A 11 4.39 -1.76 -21.87
CA PHE A 11 5.69 -1.83 -21.21
C PHE A 11 6.50 -3.00 -21.76
N SER A 12 7.82 -2.85 -21.70
CA SER A 12 8.81 -3.90 -21.90
C SER A 12 9.76 -3.89 -20.71
N LEU A 13 10.46 -5.01 -20.47
CA LEU A 13 11.51 -5.05 -19.44
C LEU A 13 12.86 -4.72 -20.06
N GLU A 14 13.60 -3.80 -19.43
CA GLU A 14 14.94 -3.43 -19.87
C GLU A 14 15.98 -4.39 -19.28
N GLY A 15 16.78 -5.02 -20.15
CA GLY A 15 17.74 -6.03 -19.76
C GLY A 15 19.12 -5.45 -19.46
N PHE A 16 19.48 -5.33 -18.17
CA PHE A 16 20.82 -4.88 -17.76
C PHE A 16 21.89 -5.99 -17.72
N GLY A 17 21.53 -7.23 -18.04
CA GLY A 17 22.44 -8.38 -17.91
C GLY A 17 22.79 -8.67 -16.45
N ASN A 18 24.08 -8.94 -16.16
CA ASN A 18 24.52 -9.20 -14.79
C ASN A 18 24.86 -7.89 -14.05
N VAL A 19 24.02 -7.54 -13.08
CA VAL A 19 24.17 -6.32 -12.25
C VAL A 19 24.65 -6.59 -10.83
N ALA A 20 25.08 -7.82 -10.50
CA ALA A 20 25.43 -8.20 -9.13
C ALA A 20 26.60 -7.41 -8.52
N GLY A 21 27.41 -6.74 -9.36
CA GLY A 21 28.51 -5.87 -8.93
C GLY A 21 28.15 -4.40 -8.81
N LEU A 22 26.92 -3.99 -9.17
CA LEU A 22 26.49 -2.60 -9.11
C LEU A 22 25.85 -2.29 -7.76
N THR A 23 26.15 -1.10 -7.25
CA THR A 23 25.36 -0.47 -6.18
C THR A 23 24.00 -0.01 -6.70
N GLY A 24 23.05 0.25 -5.81
CA GLY A 24 21.75 0.82 -6.20
C GLY A 24 21.88 2.16 -6.94
N ALA A 25 22.85 3.01 -6.57
CA ALA A 25 23.10 4.29 -7.24
C ALA A 25 23.64 4.12 -8.67
N GLU A 26 24.51 3.14 -8.89
CA GLU A 26 25.02 2.81 -10.22
C GLU A 26 23.91 2.21 -11.11
N LEU A 27 23.08 1.32 -10.55
CA LEU A 27 21.93 0.76 -11.27
C LEU A 27 20.90 1.84 -11.62
N GLN A 28 20.62 2.78 -10.72
CA GLN A 28 19.77 3.93 -11.01
C GLN A 28 20.34 4.79 -12.14
N THR A 29 21.64 5.11 -12.09
CA THR A 29 22.30 5.88 -13.15
C THR A 29 22.22 5.16 -14.50
N ALA A 30 22.43 3.83 -14.52
CA ALA A 30 22.28 3.03 -15.73
C ALA A 30 20.83 3.03 -16.24
N SER A 31 19.85 2.96 -15.34
CA SER A 31 18.43 2.99 -15.66
C SER A 31 18.01 4.31 -16.30
N GLU A 32 18.47 5.43 -15.75
CA GLU A 32 18.24 6.77 -16.32
C GLU A 32 18.88 6.91 -17.70
N ALA A 33 20.11 6.39 -17.89
CA ALA A 33 20.80 6.44 -19.18
C ALA A 33 20.09 5.65 -20.28
N GLN A 34 19.40 4.56 -19.92
CA GLN A 34 18.59 3.75 -20.84
C GLN A 34 17.15 4.25 -21.00
N GLY A 35 16.77 5.30 -20.27
CA GLY A 35 15.42 5.86 -20.34
C GLY A 35 14.35 4.95 -19.70
N VAL A 36 14.73 4.10 -18.74
CA VAL A 36 13.78 3.29 -17.97
C VAL A 36 12.77 4.20 -17.25
N THR A 37 11.51 3.79 -17.23
CA THR A 37 10.43 4.53 -16.57
C THR A 37 10.71 4.74 -15.08
N GLY A 38 10.65 6.00 -14.65
CA GLY A 38 10.75 6.34 -13.22
C GLY A 38 9.39 6.29 -12.53
N TRP A 39 9.33 5.64 -11.37
CA TRP A 39 8.13 5.56 -10.54
C TRP A 39 8.21 6.49 -9.32
N LEU A 40 7.07 6.95 -8.83
CA LEU A 40 6.98 7.90 -7.71
C LEU A 40 7.02 7.18 -6.36
N ARG A 41 8.17 6.60 -6.02
CA ARG A 41 8.34 5.71 -4.84
C ARG A 41 7.34 4.55 -4.89
N PRO A 42 7.60 3.54 -5.74
CA PRO A 42 6.81 2.32 -5.71
C PRO A 42 6.99 1.64 -4.34
N GLU A 43 5.88 1.27 -3.70
CA GLU A 43 5.88 0.50 -2.45
C GLU A 43 5.37 -0.93 -2.76
N ASP A 44 4.40 -1.48 -2.02
CA ASP A 44 3.96 -2.86 -2.21
C ASP A 44 3.16 -3.09 -3.51
N GLY A 45 3.07 -4.38 -3.85
CA GLY A 45 2.23 -4.90 -4.92
C GLY A 45 1.64 -6.27 -4.60
N ALA A 46 0.58 -6.63 -5.32
CA ALA A 46 -0.14 -7.88 -5.17
C ALA A 46 -0.61 -8.43 -6.52
N TRP A 47 -0.55 -9.76 -6.67
CA TRP A 47 -1.02 -10.45 -7.88
C TRP A 47 -2.55 -10.57 -7.90
N GLY A 48 -3.12 -10.49 -9.09
CA GLY A 48 -4.54 -10.69 -9.33
C GLY A 48 -4.98 -12.11 -8.98
N THR A 49 -6.12 -12.22 -8.30
CA THR A 49 -6.74 -13.51 -7.94
C THR A 49 -7.65 -14.05 -9.05
N LEU A 50 -8.15 -13.17 -9.91
CA LEU A 50 -8.99 -13.53 -11.06
C LEU A 50 -8.20 -13.65 -12.37
N ASP A 51 -7.02 -13.06 -12.43
CA ASP A 51 -6.12 -13.08 -13.58
C ASP A 51 -4.67 -13.16 -13.10
N ALA A 52 -4.02 -14.30 -13.33
CA ALA A 52 -2.64 -14.56 -12.93
C ALA A 52 -1.62 -13.69 -13.69
N ASN A 53 -2.00 -13.10 -14.83
CA ASN A 53 -1.15 -12.20 -15.59
C ASN A 53 -1.23 -10.74 -15.12
N ARG A 54 -2.06 -10.44 -14.11
CA ARG A 54 -2.20 -9.09 -13.58
C ARG A 54 -1.45 -8.92 -12.26
N HIS A 55 -0.63 -7.88 -12.19
CA HIS A 55 -0.01 -7.40 -10.96
C HIS A 55 -0.48 -5.97 -10.67
N TYR A 56 -0.84 -5.69 -9.43
CA TYR A 56 -1.14 -4.34 -8.96
C TYR A 56 -0.02 -3.85 -8.07
N PHE A 57 0.28 -2.56 -8.12
CA PHE A 57 1.21 -1.94 -7.18
C PHE A 57 0.83 -0.49 -6.92
N VAL A 58 1.28 0.04 -5.79
CA VAL A 58 1.04 1.43 -5.40
C VAL A 58 2.30 2.26 -5.50
N THR A 59 2.12 3.56 -5.66
CA THR A 59 3.21 4.54 -5.52
C THR A 59 2.83 5.55 -4.46
N THR A 60 3.61 5.65 -3.38
CA THR A 60 3.33 6.50 -2.22
C THR A 60 3.51 7.99 -2.54
N ASN A 61 4.56 8.33 -3.30
CA ASN A 61 5.00 9.69 -3.58
C ASN A 61 5.30 10.51 -2.30
N ALA A 62 4.41 11.40 -1.87
CA ALA A 62 4.60 12.25 -0.70
C ALA A 62 3.25 12.77 -0.18
N ILE A 63 3.23 13.23 1.07
CA ILE A 63 2.05 13.88 1.65
C ILE A 63 1.62 15.08 0.79
N GLY A 64 0.33 15.15 0.46
CA GLY A 64 -0.23 16.21 -0.40
C GLY A 64 0.18 16.12 -1.88
N ALA A 65 0.88 15.07 -2.30
CA ALA A 65 1.17 14.75 -3.68
C ALA A 65 0.40 13.49 -4.13
N PRO A 66 0.24 13.26 -5.45
CA PRO A 66 -0.55 12.13 -5.93
C PRO A 66 0.02 10.78 -5.49
N SER A 67 -0.79 10.00 -4.77
CA SER A 67 -0.58 8.59 -4.46
C SER A 67 -1.46 7.74 -5.38
N ARG A 68 -0.87 6.75 -6.06
CA ARG A 68 -1.50 6.09 -7.22
C ARG A 68 -1.56 4.57 -7.04
N LEU A 69 -2.57 3.98 -7.67
CA LEU A 69 -2.69 2.55 -7.89
C LEU A 69 -2.48 2.25 -9.37
N TRP A 70 -1.68 1.24 -9.67
CA TRP A 70 -1.35 0.82 -11.02
C TRP A 70 -1.68 -0.66 -11.23
N ALA A 71 -1.95 -1.03 -12.47
CA ALA A 71 -2.05 -2.42 -12.92
C ALA A 71 -1.07 -2.67 -14.07
N LEU A 72 -0.28 -3.73 -13.94
CA LEU A 72 0.52 -4.33 -14.99
C LEU A 72 -0.20 -5.59 -15.47
N ASP A 73 -0.62 -5.59 -16.73
CA ASP A 73 -1.20 -6.73 -17.42
C ASP A 73 -0.11 -7.35 -18.30
N PHE A 74 0.57 -8.39 -17.81
CA PHE A 74 1.57 -9.11 -18.58
C PHE A 74 0.94 -9.86 -19.75
N HIS A 75 1.67 -10.00 -20.85
CA HIS A 75 1.24 -10.89 -21.93
C HIS A 75 1.21 -12.36 -21.46
N ASP A 76 2.23 -12.76 -20.70
CA ASP A 76 2.32 -14.03 -20.00
C ASP A 76 3.23 -13.85 -18.79
N VAL A 77 2.72 -14.06 -17.58
CA VAL A 77 3.51 -13.94 -16.34
C VAL A 77 4.64 -14.97 -16.24
N ALA A 78 4.53 -16.10 -16.93
CA ALA A 78 5.62 -17.08 -17.02
C ALA A 78 6.78 -16.58 -17.90
N HIS A 79 6.54 -15.56 -18.72
CA HIS A 79 7.48 -14.91 -19.61
C HIS A 79 7.41 -13.37 -19.46
N PRO A 80 7.77 -12.83 -18.28
CA PRO A 80 7.56 -11.42 -17.97
C PRO A 80 8.39 -10.48 -18.88
N ASP A 81 9.44 -10.99 -19.51
CA ASP A 81 10.27 -10.30 -20.51
C ASP A 81 9.51 -9.96 -21.80
N TRP A 82 8.39 -10.64 -22.07
CA TRP A 82 7.51 -10.29 -23.19
C TRP A 82 6.77 -8.97 -22.96
N GLY A 83 6.84 -8.43 -21.74
CA GLY A 83 6.19 -7.17 -21.38
C GLY A 83 4.68 -7.31 -21.28
N GLY A 84 3.98 -6.23 -21.57
CA GLY A 84 2.53 -6.18 -21.43
C GLY A 84 1.98 -4.77 -21.56
N THR A 85 0.88 -4.50 -20.85
CA THR A 85 0.32 -3.16 -20.72
C THR A 85 0.32 -2.69 -19.27
N CYS A 86 0.48 -1.39 -19.09
CA CYS A 86 0.39 -0.71 -17.81
C CYS A 86 -0.80 0.25 -17.85
N ARG A 87 -1.55 0.33 -16.75
CA ARG A 87 -2.68 1.25 -16.57
C ARG A 87 -2.66 1.85 -15.18
N MET A 88 -2.89 3.15 -15.09
CA MET A 88 -3.21 3.82 -13.83
C MET A 88 -4.68 3.57 -13.50
N LEU A 89 -4.95 3.10 -12.29
CA LEU A 89 -6.30 2.84 -11.80
C LEU A 89 -6.80 3.94 -10.89
N LEU A 90 -5.91 4.56 -10.12
CA LEU A 90 -6.21 5.70 -9.26
C LEU A 90 -5.16 6.79 -9.47
N ALA A 91 -5.61 8.01 -9.69
CA ALA A 91 -4.74 9.12 -10.07
C ALA A 91 -4.09 9.83 -8.89
N GLY A 92 -4.60 9.63 -7.67
CA GLY A 92 -4.23 10.40 -6.48
C GLY A 92 -5.13 11.61 -6.26
N THR A 93 -6.34 11.58 -6.81
CA THR A 93 -7.35 12.65 -6.72
C THR A 93 -8.60 12.23 -5.95
N GLU A 94 -8.66 10.97 -5.54
CA GLU A 94 -9.83 10.33 -4.94
C GLU A 94 -9.89 10.51 -3.41
N GLY A 95 -8.84 11.10 -2.81
CA GLY A 95 -8.77 11.45 -1.38
C GLY A 95 -7.72 10.67 -0.58
N GLN A 96 -7.14 9.65 -1.20
CA GLN A 96 -5.99 8.91 -0.68
C GLN A 96 -4.73 9.76 -0.66
N THR A 97 -3.78 9.37 0.19
CA THR A 97 -2.40 9.83 0.15
C THR A 97 -1.47 8.72 0.61
N MET A 98 -0.21 8.75 0.19
CA MET A 98 0.84 7.85 0.66
C MET A 98 0.41 6.39 0.82
N PHE A 99 -0.12 5.79 -0.25
CA PHE A 99 -0.39 4.36 -0.25
C PHE A 99 0.93 3.61 -0.09
N ASP A 100 0.92 2.61 0.77
CA ASP A 100 2.09 1.80 1.06
C ASP A 100 1.79 0.33 0.78
N THR A 101 0.85 -0.25 1.54
CA THR A 101 0.56 -1.69 1.49
C THR A 101 -0.75 -2.02 0.78
N ILE A 102 -0.80 -3.21 0.17
CA ILE A 102 -1.91 -3.65 -0.70
C ILE A 102 -2.15 -5.15 -0.60
N THR A 103 -3.42 -5.56 -0.72
CA THR A 103 -3.78 -6.95 -1.01
C THR A 103 -4.92 -7.04 -2.02
N VAL A 104 -5.05 -8.20 -2.67
CA VAL A 104 -6.13 -8.52 -3.60
C VAL A 104 -6.98 -9.62 -2.99
N THR A 105 -8.27 -9.35 -2.87
CA THR A 105 -9.25 -10.30 -2.34
C THR A 105 -9.52 -11.45 -3.29
N ALA A 106 -10.12 -12.54 -2.82
CA ALA A 106 -10.56 -13.65 -3.69
C ALA A 106 -11.53 -13.21 -4.81
N ALA A 107 -12.25 -12.09 -4.62
CA ALA A 107 -13.16 -11.52 -5.60
C ALA A 107 -12.49 -10.55 -6.60
N GLY A 108 -11.19 -10.29 -6.47
CA GLY A 108 -10.44 -9.38 -7.33
C GLY A 108 -10.45 -7.91 -6.90
N ASP A 109 -11.23 -7.56 -5.87
CA ASP A 109 -11.20 -6.23 -5.23
C ASP A 109 -9.91 -6.05 -4.41
N LEU A 110 -9.54 -4.81 -4.11
CA LEU A 110 -8.28 -4.50 -3.44
C LEU A 110 -8.50 -3.77 -2.12
N VAL A 111 -7.64 -4.07 -1.15
CA VAL A 111 -7.52 -3.28 0.08
C VAL A 111 -6.17 -2.58 0.06
N LEU A 112 -6.18 -1.27 0.32
CA LEU A 112 -5.03 -0.37 0.19
C LEU A 112 -4.86 0.40 1.50
N LEU A 113 -3.64 0.47 2.03
CA LEU A 113 -3.36 1.11 3.31
C LEU A 113 -2.47 2.33 3.08
N GLU A 114 -2.71 3.39 3.85
CA GLU A 114 -1.82 4.56 3.89
C GLU A 114 -0.73 4.37 4.96
N ASP A 115 0.52 4.67 4.60
CA ASP A 115 1.57 5.09 5.54
C ASP A 115 1.70 6.60 5.41
N VAL A 116 1.13 7.36 6.34
CA VAL A 116 1.15 8.83 6.26
C VAL A 116 2.47 9.42 6.76
N GLY A 117 3.38 8.58 7.29
CA GLY A 117 4.56 8.98 8.03
C GLY A 117 4.25 9.96 9.16
N ASN A 118 5.26 10.74 9.58
CA ASN A 118 5.12 11.71 10.65
C ASN A 118 4.35 12.99 10.24
N ASN A 119 3.09 12.85 9.83
CA ASN A 119 2.20 13.95 9.41
C ASN A 119 0.92 13.98 10.25
N PRO A 120 0.29 15.16 10.46
CA PRO A 120 -0.95 15.28 11.23
C PRO A 120 -2.17 14.82 10.41
N ARG A 121 -2.21 13.53 10.07
CA ARG A 121 -3.29 12.85 9.34
C ARG A 121 -3.48 11.48 9.98
N ALA A 122 -4.72 11.03 10.13
CA ALA A 122 -4.99 9.63 10.40
C ALA A 122 -4.94 8.84 9.09
N GLY A 123 -4.02 7.91 9.00
CA GLY A 123 -3.86 6.93 7.94
C GLY A 123 -5.11 6.05 7.81
N LYS A 124 -5.40 5.70 6.57
CA LYS A 124 -6.67 5.08 6.17
C LYS A 124 -6.47 3.71 5.56
N VAL A 125 -7.49 2.88 5.73
CA VAL A 125 -7.68 1.64 5.00
C VAL A 125 -8.76 1.89 3.96
N TRP A 126 -8.43 1.61 2.70
CA TRP A 126 -9.30 1.85 1.57
C TRP A 126 -9.67 0.55 0.88
N PHE A 127 -10.86 0.53 0.28
CA PHE A 127 -11.37 -0.53 -0.57
C PHE A 127 -11.52 -0.04 -1.99
N TYR A 128 -10.91 -0.74 -2.93
CA TYR A 128 -11.06 -0.50 -4.36
C TYR A 128 -11.85 -1.64 -5.02
N ASP A 129 -13.03 -1.30 -5.53
CA ASP A 129 -13.87 -2.19 -6.32
C ASP A 129 -13.32 -2.26 -7.75
N HIS A 130 -12.83 -3.42 -8.16
CA HIS A 130 -12.19 -3.59 -9.45
C HIS A 130 -13.16 -3.51 -10.64
N GLN A 131 -14.46 -3.73 -10.41
CA GLN A 131 -15.49 -3.69 -11.46
C GLN A 131 -15.93 -2.26 -11.74
N SER A 132 -16.19 -1.49 -10.68
CA SER A 132 -16.64 -0.10 -10.80
C SER A 132 -15.50 0.91 -10.88
N GLY A 133 -14.30 0.54 -10.42
CA GLY A 133 -13.17 1.45 -10.24
C GLY A 133 -13.34 2.41 -9.05
N GLY A 134 -14.34 2.17 -8.19
CA GLY A 134 -14.64 3.02 -7.04
C GLY A 134 -13.68 2.78 -5.87
N LEU A 135 -13.24 3.88 -5.24
CA LEU A 135 -12.45 3.88 -4.01
C LEU A 135 -13.32 4.32 -2.83
N THR A 136 -13.41 3.49 -1.79
CA THR A 136 -14.18 3.76 -0.57
C THR A 136 -13.30 3.65 0.65
N GLU A 137 -13.38 4.62 1.55
CA GLU A 137 -12.70 4.52 2.85
C GLU A 137 -13.40 3.46 3.69
N LEU A 138 -12.65 2.47 4.15
CA LEU A 138 -13.13 1.50 5.13
C LEU A 138 -12.90 2.08 6.51
N ALA A 139 -11.64 2.16 6.94
CA ALA A 139 -11.27 2.53 8.30
C ALA A 139 -10.20 3.62 8.32
N ALA A 140 -9.98 4.21 9.49
CA ALA A 140 -8.88 5.12 9.74
C ALA A 140 -8.31 4.87 11.14
N HIS A 141 -7.03 5.18 11.34
CA HIS A 141 -6.46 5.21 12.67
C HIS A 141 -7.20 6.20 13.58
N ASP A 142 -7.27 5.87 14.88
CA ASP A 142 -8.02 6.65 15.86
C ASP A 142 -7.33 7.99 16.12
N PRO A 143 -7.91 9.13 15.71
CA PRO A 143 -7.28 10.43 15.90
C PRO A 143 -7.18 10.83 17.38
N ALA A 144 -7.90 10.15 18.30
CA ALA A 144 -7.69 10.32 19.72
C ALA A 144 -6.33 9.83 20.20
N ARG A 145 -5.81 8.80 19.55
CA ARG A 145 -4.50 8.22 19.84
C ARG A 145 -3.43 8.90 18.99
N PHE A 146 -3.60 8.88 17.68
CA PHE A 146 -2.57 9.27 16.72
C PHE A 146 -2.64 10.75 16.31
N GLY A 147 -3.69 11.47 16.70
CA GLY A 147 -3.87 12.85 16.28
C GLY A 147 -4.32 12.96 14.83
N GLU A 148 -4.54 14.20 14.41
CA GLU A 148 -4.91 14.63 13.07
C GLU A 148 -4.77 16.15 12.96
N ALA A 149 -5.10 16.73 11.82
CA ALA A 149 -5.09 18.18 11.64
C ALA A 149 -5.94 18.88 12.72
N GLY A 150 -5.28 19.67 13.59
CA GLY A 150 -5.93 20.38 14.69
C GLY A 150 -6.13 19.58 15.97
N ARG A 151 -5.68 18.32 16.03
CA ARG A 151 -5.74 17.46 17.22
C ARG A 151 -4.39 16.78 17.46
N PRO A 152 -3.67 17.08 18.55
CA PRO A 152 -2.41 16.40 18.84
C PRO A 152 -2.65 14.93 19.21
N ALA A 153 -1.67 14.08 18.91
CA ALA A 153 -1.61 12.71 19.40
C ALA A 153 -1.61 12.65 20.94
N THR A 154 -2.14 11.57 21.50
CA THR A 154 -2.14 11.32 22.95
C THR A 154 -1.03 10.35 23.31
N PRO A 155 -0.06 10.74 24.17
CA PRO A 155 1.01 9.83 24.60
C PRO A 155 0.47 8.50 25.19
N PRO A 156 1.14 7.37 24.96
CA PRO A 156 2.46 7.24 24.34
C PRO A 156 2.44 7.27 22.80
N PHE A 157 1.26 7.32 22.18
CA PHE A 157 1.14 7.40 20.73
C PHE A 157 1.65 8.74 20.21
N THR A 158 2.16 8.70 18.98
CA THR A 158 2.62 9.84 18.20
C THR A 158 1.73 9.96 16.97
N GLN A 159 1.92 11.01 16.18
CA GLN A 159 1.31 11.11 14.84
C GLN A 159 2.03 10.27 13.80
N ASP A 160 3.10 9.60 14.20
CA ASP A 160 3.91 8.75 13.36
C ASP A 160 3.34 7.34 13.54
N GLU A 161 2.41 6.99 12.66
CA GLU A 161 1.74 5.69 12.60
C GLU A 161 1.76 5.17 11.19
N GLU A 162 1.68 3.85 11.08
CA GLU A 162 1.63 3.16 9.82
C GLU A 162 0.61 2.02 9.90
N SER A 163 -0.32 1.98 8.94
CA SER A 163 -1.06 0.76 8.62
C SER A 163 -0.24 -0.03 7.59
N SER A 164 0.25 -1.20 7.98
CA SER A 164 1.12 -2.03 7.16
C SER A 164 0.55 -3.44 6.99
N GLY A 165 1.17 -4.23 6.11
CA GLY A 165 0.92 -5.64 5.86
C GLY A 165 -0.55 -6.09 5.97
N VAL A 166 -1.28 -6.16 4.85
CA VAL A 166 -2.68 -6.60 4.85
C VAL A 166 -2.87 -7.95 4.15
N LEU A 167 -3.65 -8.83 4.78
CA LEU A 167 -4.07 -10.12 4.20
C LEU A 167 -5.58 -10.22 4.11
N ASP A 168 -6.09 -10.78 3.01
CA ASP A 168 -7.47 -11.29 2.94
C ASP A 168 -7.54 -12.62 3.72
N ALA A 169 -8.08 -12.55 4.94
CA ALA A 169 -8.27 -13.68 5.84
C ALA A 169 -9.70 -14.23 5.80
N THR A 170 -10.55 -13.76 4.87
CA THR A 170 -11.97 -14.11 4.80
C THR A 170 -12.19 -15.61 4.75
N ALA A 171 -11.42 -16.33 3.93
CA ALA A 171 -11.55 -17.79 3.81
C ALA A 171 -11.01 -18.57 5.02
N LEU A 172 -10.24 -17.93 5.91
CA LEU A 172 -9.53 -18.59 7.01
C LEU A 172 -10.26 -18.44 8.35
N LEU A 173 -11.00 -17.36 8.54
CA LEU A 173 -11.58 -16.99 9.84
C LEU A 173 -13.12 -17.06 9.80
N PRO A 174 -13.77 -17.41 10.92
CA PRO A 174 -15.24 -17.37 11.02
C PRO A 174 -15.77 -15.95 10.79
N HIS A 175 -16.80 -15.83 9.95
CA HIS A 175 -17.44 -14.56 9.58
C HIS A 175 -18.92 -14.77 9.22
N ALA A 176 -19.69 -13.68 9.25
CA ALA A 176 -21.08 -13.69 8.82
C ALA A 176 -21.21 -13.77 7.29
N ALA A 177 -22.39 -14.17 6.79
CA ALA A 177 -22.61 -14.21 5.35
C ALA A 177 -22.47 -12.81 4.73
N GLY A 178 -21.61 -12.71 3.71
CA GLY A 178 -21.34 -11.45 2.99
C GLY A 178 -20.31 -10.53 3.68
N GLU A 179 -19.80 -10.94 4.84
CA GLU A 179 -18.71 -10.23 5.53
C GLU A 179 -17.35 -10.62 4.94
N ARG A 180 -16.42 -9.67 4.95
CA ARG A 180 -15.01 -9.86 4.56
C ARG A 180 -14.14 -9.67 5.79
N VAL A 181 -13.03 -10.41 5.86
CA VAL A 181 -12.12 -10.37 7.00
C VAL A 181 -10.72 -10.04 6.53
N PHE A 182 -10.17 -8.94 7.03
CA PHE A 182 -8.83 -8.48 6.74
C PHE A 182 -7.97 -8.53 7.99
N LEU A 183 -6.68 -8.80 7.78
CA LEU A 183 -5.70 -8.86 8.85
C LEU A 183 -4.57 -7.86 8.55
N PRO A 184 -4.77 -6.55 8.82
CA PRO A 184 -3.71 -5.55 8.75
C PRO A 184 -2.85 -5.54 10.02
N ASP A 185 -1.63 -5.01 9.92
CA ASP A 185 -0.77 -4.66 11.04
C ASP A 185 -0.77 -3.14 11.27
N THR A 186 -0.76 -2.71 12.52
CA THR A 186 -0.52 -1.31 12.91
C THR A 186 0.85 -1.22 13.53
N GLN A 187 1.70 -0.36 12.99
CA GLN A 187 2.94 0.08 13.62
C GLN A 187 2.70 1.47 14.21
N ALA A 188 2.88 1.59 15.52
CA ALA A 188 2.74 2.85 16.22
C ALA A 188 4.14 3.33 16.62
N HIS A 189 4.67 4.34 15.93
CA HIS A 189 6.07 4.75 16.05
C HIS A 189 6.37 5.50 17.35
N TYR A 190 6.40 4.73 18.44
CA TYR A 190 6.86 5.14 19.75
C TYR A 190 7.85 4.12 20.29
N GLY A 191 8.86 4.59 21.03
CA GLY A 191 9.80 3.70 21.71
C GLY A 191 9.07 2.84 22.75
N PHE A 192 9.22 1.52 22.71
CA PHE A 192 8.47 0.60 23.58
C PHE A 192 8.75 0.81 25.08
N ALA A 193 9.90 1.41 25.42
CA ALA A 193 10.21 1.86 26.78
C ALA A 193 9.17 2.87 27.32
N ALA A 194 8.50 3.65 26.45
CA ALA A 194 7.42 4.55 26.83
C ALA A 194 6.15 3.83 27.34
N ALA A 195 6.01 2.53 27.05
CA ALA A 195 4.95 1.67 27.59
C ALA A 195 5.30 1.04 28.95
N GLY A 196 6.32 1.57 29.66
CA GLY A 196 6.69 1.15 31.02
C GLY A 196 7.64 -0.05 31.08
N SER A 197 8.23 -0.47 29.96
CA SER A 197 9.21 -1.56 29.89
C SER A 197 10.61 -1.02 29.62
N ALA A 198 11.25 -0.41 30.63
CA ALA A 198 12.56 0.24 30.52
C ALA A 198 13.69 -0.68 30.02
N GLU A 199 13.51 -2.00 30.12
CA GLU A 199 14.48 -3.02 29.71
C GLU A 199 14.34 -3.47 28.25
N ARG A 200 13.35 -2.94 27.51
CA ARG A 200 13.07 -3.33 26.11
C ARG A 200 13.28 -2.16 25.14
N GLN A 201 14.43 -1.50 25.23
CA GLN A 201 14.78 -0.36 24.38
C GLN A 201 15.01 -0.74 22.91
N GLU A 202 15.29 -2.01 22.65
CA GLU A 202 15.47 -2.56 21.30
C GLU A 202 14.15 -2.80 20.57
N ILE A 203 13.02 -2.82 21.30
CA ILE A 203 11.69 -2.93 20.69
C ILE A 203 11.21 -1.52 20.38
N VAL A 204 10.90 -1.30 19.11
CA VAL A 204 10.32 -0.07 18.56
C VAL A 204 8.94 -0.39 17.97
N GLU A 205 8.16 0.63 17.63
CA GLU A 205 6.97 0.56 16.77
C GLU A 205 5.67 -0.05 17.30
N GLY A 206 5.52 -0.28 18.61
CA GLY A 206 4.20 -0.53 19.22
C GLY A 206 3.29 -1.56 18.52
N GLY A 207 3.87 -2.50 17.77
CA GLY A 207 3.20 -3.22 16.68
C GLY A 207 2.02 -4.09 17.11
N ARG A 208 0.96 -4.10 16.30
CA ARG A 208 -0.26 -4.86 16.57
C ARG A 208 -0.90 -5.39 15.30
N LEU A 209 -1.05 -6.71 15.25
CA LEU A 209 -1.94 -7.36 14.31
C LEU A 209 -3.40 -7.05 14.67
N MET A 210 -4.14 -6.55 13.70
CA MET A 210 -5.53 -6.15 13.84
C MET A 210 -6.39 -7.12 13.04
N LEU A 211 -7.56 -7.48 13.57
CA LEU A 211 -8.56 -8.25 12.83
C LEU A 211 -9.69 -7.30 12.46
N MET A 212 -9.98 -7.15 11.18
CA MET A 212 -10.97 -6.19 10.67
C MET A 212 -12.06 -6.90 9.89
N TYR A 213 -13.28 -6.81 10.40
CA TYR A 213 -14.48 -7.34 9.78
C TYR A 213 -15.17 -6.23 9.00
N VAL A 214 -15.49 -6.47 7.73
CA VAL A 214 -16.18 -5.52 6.84
C VAL A 214 -17.49 -6.16 6.39
N ALA A 215 -18.59 -5.59 6.84
CA ALA A 215 -19.93 -6.03 6.50
C ALA A 215 -20.24 -5.79 5.02
N ALA A 216 -21.24 -6.49 4.50
CA ALA A 216 -21.72 -6.31 3.13
C ALA A 216 -22.25 -4.87 2.85
N SER A 217 -22.62 -4.12 3.89
CA SER A 217 -23.00 -2.70 3.79
C SER A 217 -21.81 -1.76 3.58
N GLY A 218 -20.57 -2.23 3.77
CA GLY A 218 -19.35 -1.44 3.81
C GLY A 218 -18.96 -0.97 5.22
N ASP A 219 -19.83 -1.16 6.21
CA ASP A 219 -19.50 -0.86 7.62
C ASP A 219 -18.46 -1.84 8.16
N TRP A 220 -17.57 -1.41 9.05
CA TRP A 220 -16.52 -2.26 9.62
C TRP A 220 -16.49 -2.27 11.15
N HIS A 221 -15.85 -3.29 11.72
CA HIS A 221 -15.53 -3.40 13.14
C HIS A 221 -14.27 -4.23 13.40
N LEU A 222 -13.70 -4.09 14.60
CA LEU A 222 -12.56 -4.86 15.10
C LEU A 222 -13.01 -5.91 16.12
#